data_AF-A0A846SX65-F1
#
_entry.id   AF-A0A846SX65-F1
#
_cell.length_a   1.000
_cell.length_b   1.000
_cell.length_c   1.000
_cell.angle_alpha   90.00
_cell.angle_beta   90.00
_cell.angle_gamma   90.00
#
_symmetry.space_group_name_H-M   'P 1'
#
loop_
_entity.id
_entity.type
_entity.pdbx_description
1 polymer ?
#
loop_
_entity_poly.entity_id
_entity_poly.type
_entity_poly.pdbx_seq_one_letter_code
_entity_poly.pdbx_strand_id
1 'polypeptide(L)' 'MKMANVTIELRRKSEGRTNYKRRLALLKSRLPRVVARRTNKHMLLQLVEYVPSGDLVRVGISSKVLEK' A
#
# COMPACT_ATOMS: atom_id res chain seq x y z
N MET A 1 10.87 -7.78 -37.08
CA MET A 1 10.78 -8.24 -35.69
C MET A 1 9.42 -7.82 -35.14
N LYS A 2 8.44 -8.73 -34.99
CA LYS A 2 7.12 -8.38 -34.46
C LYS A 2 7.28 -8.04 -32.97
N MET A 3 7.04 -6.78 -32.60
CA MET A 3 6.95 -6.39 -31.20
C MET A 3 5.72 -7.10 -30.60
N ALA A 4 5.95 -8.03 -29.69
CA ALA A 4 4.86 -8.67 -28.96
C ALA A 4 4.10 -7.61 -28.16
N ASN A 5 2.76 -7.71 -28.12
CA ASN A 5 1.93 -6.90 -27.24
C ASN A 5 2.19 -7.26 -25.78
N VAL A 6 3.22 -6.67 -25.17
CA VAL A 6 3.56 -6.88 -23.77
C VAL A 6 2.73 -5.94 -22.91
N THR A 7 1.86 -6.51 -22.09
CA THR A 7 1.17 -5.74 -21.05
C THR A 7 2.17 -5.42 -19.94
N ILE A 8 2.55 -4.15 -19.82
CA ILE A 8 3.47 -3.69 -18.78
C ILE A 8 2.72 -3.67 -17.45
N GLU A 9 3.22 -4.43 -16.48
CA GLU A 9 2.67 -4.38 -15.14
C GLU A 9 3.01 -3.08 -14.43
N LEU A 10 2.06 -2.56 -13.64
CA LEU A 10 2.33 -1.46 -12.73
C LEU A 10 3.47 -1.83 -11.78
N ARG A 11 4.45 -0.94 -11.60
CA ARG A 11 5.66 -1.17 -10.78
C ARG A 11 5.41 -1.83 -9.41
N ARG A 12 4.43 -1.33 -8.64
CA ARG A 12 4.13 -1.91 -7.31
C ARG A 12 3.46 -3.29 -7.36
N LYS A 13 2.86 -3.65 -8.50
CA LYS A 13 2.26 -4.97 -8.74
C LYS A 13 3.35 -5.97 -9.06
N SER A 14 4.28 -5.62 -9.95
CA SER A 14 5.43 -6.46 -10.27
C SER A 14 6.36 -6.68 -9.07
N GLU A 15 6.53 -5.67 -8.21
CA GLU A 15 7.24 -5.81 -6.92
C GLU A 15 6.45 -6.61 -5.85
N GLY A 16 5.21 -7.04 -6.12
CA GLY A 16 4.38 -7.77 -5.17
C GLY A 16 3.91 -6.95 -3.95
N ARG A 17 4.17 -5.65 -3.91
CA ARG A 17 3.93 -4.79 -2.73
C ARG A 17 2.47 -4.38 -2.55
N THR A 18 1.67 -4.42 -3.62
CA THR A 18 0.30 -3.88 -3.62
C THR A 18 -0.65 -4.75 -4.43
N ASN A 19 -1.72 -5.22 -3.78
CA ASN A 19 -2.86 -5.80 -4.46
C ASN A 19 -3.82 -4.69 -4.90
N TYR A 20 -3.80 -4.36 -6.20
CA TYR A 20 -4.61 -3.28 -6.76
C TYR A 20 -6.13 -3.54 -6.69
N LYS A 21 -6.59 -4.79 -6.79
CA LYS A 21 -8.02 -5.12 -6.65
C LYS A 21 -8.54 -4.78 -5.26
N ARG A 22 -7.82 -5.22 -4.21
CA ARG A 22 -8.17 -4.90 -2.81
C ARG A 22 -8.02 -3.41 -2.53
N ARG A 23 -6.96 -2.77 -3.04
CA ARG A 23 -6.76 -1.32 -2.90
C ARG A 23 -7.94 -0.54 -3.47
N LEU A 24 -8.40 -0.89 -4.67
CA LEU A 24 -9.54 -0.24 -5.30
C LEU A 24 -10.81 -0.39 -4.44
N ALA A 25 -11.10 -1.59 -3.93
CA ALA A 25 -12.24 -1.82 -3.05
C ALA A 25 -12.20 -0.93 -1.80
N LEU A 26 -11.02 -0.75 -1.18
CA LEU A 26 -10.85 0.14 -0.03
C LEU A 26 -11.00 1.62 -0.40
N LEU A 27 -10.53 2.04 -1.56
CA LEU A 27 -10.65 3.45 -2.00
C LEU A 27 -12.09 3.84 -2.32
N LYS A 28 -12.95 2.88 -2.69
CA LYS A 28 -14.37 3.14 -2.97
C LYS A 28 -15.13 3.67 -1.76
N SER A 29 -14.71 3.35 -0.52
CA SER A 29 -15.35 3.88 0.69
C SER A 29 -15.07 5.38 0.91
N ARG A 30 -14.08 5.95 0.22
CA ARG A 30 -13.58 7.33 0.39
C ARG A 30 -13.09 7.67 1.80
N LEU A 31 -12.99 6.69 2.69
CA LEU A 31 -12.44 6.87 4.03
C LEU A 31 -10.92 6.69 4.01
N PRO A 32 -10.19 7.33 4.95
CA PRO A 32 -8.80 7.01 5.21
C PRO A 32 -8.62 5.50 5.44
N ARG A 33 -7.57 4.92 4.87
CA ARG A 33 -7.30 3.48 4.94
C ARG A 33 -6.29 3.20 6.04
N VAL A 34 -6.55 2.19 6.85
CA VAL A 34 -5.54 1.65 7.77
C VAL A 34 -4.67 0.65 7.01
N VAL A 35 -3.40 0.98 6.84
CA VAL A 35 -2.39 0.12 6.24
C VAL A 35 -1.66 -0.61 7.35
N ALA A 36 -1.96 -1.90 7.51
CA ALA A 36 -1.24 -2.79 8.40
C ALA A 36 -0.17 -3.57 7.61
N ARG A 37 1.09 -3.45 8.01
CA ARG A 37 2.23 -4.18 7.42
C ARG A 37 2.96 -4.95 8.51
N ARG A 38 3.04 -6.27 8.33
CA ARG A 38 3.83 -7.15 9.17
C ARG A 38 5.25 -7.28 8.60
N THR A 39 6.24 -7.15 9.47
CA THR A 39 7.62 -7.57 9.20
C THR A 39 7.94 -8.79 10.06
N ASN A 40 9.14 -9.36 9.95
CA ASN A 40 9.49 -10.56 10.73
C ASN A 40 9.49 -10.30 12.25
N LYS A 41 9.76 -9.06 12.68
CA LYS A 41 9.94 -8.70 14.09
C LYS A 41 8.92 -7.68 14.62
N HIS A 42 8.34 -6.89 13.73
CA HIS A 42 7.49 -5.76 14.12
C HIS A 42 6.25 -5.62 13.24
N MET A 43 5.27 -4.87 13.74
CA MET A 43 4.07 -4.51 13.02
C MET A 43 4.02 -2.99 12.83
N LEU A 44 3.74 -2.56 11.60
CA LEU A 44 3.55 -1.16 11.24
C LEU A 44 2.07 -0.92 10.96
N LEU A 45 1.50 0.10 11.59
CA LEU A 45 0.15 0.58 11.35
C LEU A 45 0.21 2.03 10.87
N GLN A 46 -0.46 2.33 9.77
CA GLN A 46 -0.51 3.69 9.22
C GLN A 46 -1.94 4.06 8.84
N LEU A 47 -2.37 5.27 9.20
CA LEU A 47 -3.59 5.88 8.69
C LEU A 47 -3.24 6.68 7.43
N VAL A 48 -3.78 6.26 6.29
CA VAL A 48 -3.35 6.74 4.97
C VAL A 48 -4.53 7.29 4.18
N GLU A 49 -4.39 8.55 3.78
CA GLU A 49 -5.31 9.22 2.85
C GLU A 49 -4.81 9.12 1.41
N TYR A 50 -5.75 9.08 0.47
CA TYR A 50 -5.44 9.07 -0.95
C TYR A 50 -5.38 10.51 -1.47
N VAL A 51 -4.28 10.85 -2.14
CA VAL A 51 -4.12 12.11 -2.90
C VAL A 51 -3.69 11.74 -4.33
N PRO A 52 -4.08 12.51 -5.38
CA PRO A 52 -3.72 12.18 -6.76
C PRO A 52 -2.21 12.05 -7.02
N SER A 53 -1.39 12.82 -6.30
CA SER A 53 0.08 12.78 -6.38
C SER A 53 0.70 11.58 -5.66
N GLY A 54 -0.03 10.94 -4.73
CA GLY A 54 0.47 9.88 -3.88
C GLY A 54 -0.34 9.70 -2.61
N ASP A 55 -0.10 8.61 -1.89
CA ASP A 55 -0.74 8.39 -0.61
C ASP A 55 -0.10 9.27 0.47
N LEU A 56 -0.91 9.97 1.27
CA LEU A 56 -0.46 10.78 2.40
C LEU A 56 -0.65 10.00 3.71
N VAL A 57 0.42 9.81 4.47
CA VAL A 57 0.36 9.17 5.78
C VAL A 57 0.03 10.24 6.84
N ARG A 58 -1.14 10.13 7.47
CA ARG A 58 -1.56 11.05 8.55
C ARG A 58 -0.99 10.66 9.90
N VAL A 59 -1.02 9.37 10.21
CA VAL A 59 -0.49 8.80 11.46
C VAL A 59 0.22 7.51 11.12
N GLY A 60 1.37 7.26 11.76
CA GLY A 60 2.10 6.01 11.65
C GLY A 60 2.64 5.58 13.01
N ILE A 61 2.45 4.32 13.35
CA ILE A 61 3.00 3.71 14.55
C ILE A 61 3.61 2.35 14.22
N SER A 62 4.70 2.03 14.93
CA SER A 62 5.35 0.73 14.87
C SER A 62 5.28 0.07 16.24
N SER A 63 5.18 -1.26 16.28
CA SER A 63 5.21 -2.03 17.53
C SER A 63 6.51 -1.83 18.32
N LYS A 64 7.57 -1.31 17.69
CA LYS A 64 8.82 -0.94 18.37
C LYS A 64 8.63 0.10 19.48
N VAL A 65 7.65 1.00 19.33
CA VAL A 65 7.32 2.01 20.36
C VAL A 65 6.74 1.37 21.63
N LEU A 66 6.29 0.11 21.56
CA LEU A 66 5.72 -0.61 22.69
C LEU A 66 6.76 -1.47 23.43
N GLU A 67 8.01 -1.49 22.97
CA GLU A 67 9.10 -2.19 23.63
C GLU A 67 9.44 -1.46 24.94
N LYS A 68 9.62 -2.21 26.04
CA LYS A 68 9.95 -1.70 27.38
C LYS A 68 11.41 -1.29 27.50
#